data_AF-A0A4Q0VKY1-F1
#
_entry.id   AF-A0A4Q0VKY1-F1
#
_cell.length_a   1.000
_cell.length_b   1.000
_cell.length_c   1.000
_cell.angle_alpha   90.00
_cell.angle_beta   90.00
_cell.angle_gamma   90.00
#
_symmetry.space_group_name_H-M   'P 1'
#
loop_
_entity.id
_entity.type
_entity.pdbx_description
1 polymer ?
#
loop_
_entity_poly.entity_id
_entity_poly.type
_entity_poly.pdbx_seq_one_letter_code
_entity_poly.pdbx_strand_id
1 'polypeptide(L)' 'MLAELVVDHPSEHVLVISHGLTIKVAALLMLGLPASTALPEPPNASLTKTAIDPATGRRYLLGYGILPGGPE' A
#
# COMPACT_ATOMS: atom_id res chain seq x y z
N MET A 1 13.74 -6.84 2.71
CA MET A 1 12.29 -6.78 3.04
C MET A 1 11.74 -5.41 2.63
N LEU A 2 10.48 -5.24 2.22
CA LEU A 2 9.95 -3.96 1.66
C LEU A 2 10.30 -2.71 2.49
N ALA A 3 10.37 -2.83 3.81
CA ALA A 3 10.75 -1.75 4.71
C ALA A 3 12.19 -1.23 4.47
N GLU A 4 13.13 -2.09 4.07
CA GLU A 4 14.52 -1.70 3.79
C GLU A 4 14.60 -0.88 2.50
N LEU A 5 13.88 -1.28 1.45
CA LEU A 5 13.84 -0.55 0.17
C LEU A 5 13.32 0.88 0.34
N VAL A 6 12.35 1.10 1.23
CA VAL A 6 11.78 2.42 1.49
C VAL A 6 12.75 3.33 2.24
N VAL A 7 13.62 2.77 3.08
CA VAL A 7 14.63 3.53 3.81
C VAL A 7 15.80 3.90 2.90
N ASP A 8 16.24 2.95 2.08
CA ASP A 8 17.41 3.14 1.22
C ASP A 8 17.11 4.01 0.00
N HIS A 9 15.84 4.04 -0.45
CA HIS A 9 15.39 4.78 -1.63
C HIS A 9 14.14 5.64 -1.35
N PRO A 10 14.23 6.65 -0.46
CA PRO A 10 13.06 7.36 0.06
C PRO A 10 12.35 8.26 -0.96
N SER A 11 12.99 8.55 -2.10
CA SER A 11 12.42 9.34 -3.21
C SER A 11 11.98 8.49 -4.40
N GLU A 12 12.15 7.17 -4.34
CA GLU A 12 11.78 6.28 -5.44
C GLU A 12 10.38 5.68 -5.24
N HIS A 13 9.75 5.32 -6.36
CA HIS A 13 8.49 4.59 -6.33
C HIS A 13 8.77 3.08 -6.39
N VAL A 14 8.28 2.35 -5.38
CA VAL A 14 8.37 0.89 -5.34
C VAL A 14 7.06 0.28 -5.86
N LEU A 15 7.14 -0.54 -6.91
CA LEU A 15 6.03 -1.33 -7.40
C LEU A 15 6.07 -2.75 -6.81
N VAL A 16 4.99 -3.16 -6.16
CA VAL A 16 4.83 -4.51 -5.60
C VAL A 16 3.71 -5.23 -6.33
N ILE A 17 4.02 -6.40 -6.90
CA ILE A 17 3.04 -7.29 -7.54
C ILE A 17 2.84 -8.50 -6.65
N SER A 18 1.62 -8.74 -6.21
CA SER A 18 1.28 -9.84 -5.30
C SER A 18 -0.21 -10.21 -5.37
N HIS A 19 -0.67 -11.05 -4.44
CA HIS A 19 -2.06 -11.47 -4.32
C HIS A 19 -2.90 -10.51 -3.46
N GLY A 20 -4.22 -10.55 -3.62
CA GLY A 20 -5.18 -9.67 -2.93
C GLY A 20 -4.99 -9.66 -1.40
N LEU A 21 -4.93 -10.84 -0.78
CA LEU A 21 -4.67 -10.98 0.66
C LEU A 21 -3.35 -10.32 1.09
N THR A 22 -2.27 -10.52 0.34
CA THR A 22 -0.96 -9.93 0.65
C THR A 22 -1.00 -8.41 0.57
N ILE A 23 -1.64 -7.85 -0.47
CA ILE A 23 -1.82 -6.41 -0.62
C ILE A 23 -2.70 -5.83 0.50
N LYS A 24 -3.77 -6.54 0.89
CA LYS A 24 -4.62 -6.18 2.04
C LYS A 24 -3.80 -6.11 3.32
N VAL A 25 -3.04 -7.15 3.64
CA VAL A 25 -2.22 -7.18 4.87
C VAL A 25 -1.15 -6.09 4.84
N ALA A 26 -0.50 -5.87 3.69
CA ALA A 26 0.49 -4.80 3.53
C ALA A 26 -0.12 -3.41 3.77
N ALA A 27 -1.32 -3.14 3.24
CA ALA A 27 -2.02 -1.87 3.44
C ALA A 27 -2.40 -1.66 4.92
N LEU A 28 -2.89 -2.70 5.61
CA LEU A 28 -3.20 -2.63 7.04
C LEU A 28 -1.95 -2.40 7.89
N LEU A 29 -0.85 -3.11 7.61
CA LEU A 29 0.45 -2.91 8.28
C LEU A 29 1.00 -1.49 8.05
N MET A 30 0.87 -0.97 6.83
CA MET A 30 1.23 0.40 6.50
C MET A 30 0.46 1.42 7.34
N LEU A 31 -0.84 1.18 7.58
CA LEU A 31 -1.68 2.03 8.41
C LEU A 31 -1.53 1.77 9.92
N GLY A 32 -0.72 0.80 10.33
CA GLY A 32 -0.61 0.40 11.74
C GLY A 32 -1.88 -0.26 12.29
N LEU A 33 -2.69 -0.84 11.40
CA LEU A 33 -3.95 -1.52 11.76
C LEU A 33 -3.75 -3.03 11.91
N PRO A 34 -4.51 -3.69 12.80
CA PRO A 34 -4.50 -5.15 12.92
C PRO A 34 -4.84 -5.85 11.59
N ALA A 35 -4.22 -7.00 11.33
CA ALA A 35 -4.54 -7.81 10.14
C ALA A 35 -6.01 -8.31 10.13
N SER A 36 -6.66 -8.33 11.29
CA SER A 36 -8.08 -8.68 11.45
C SER A 36 -9.03 -7.54 11.11
N THR A 37 -8.55 -6.32 10.84
CA THR A 37 -9.39 -5.19 10.45
C THR A 37 -10.18 -5.52 9.19
N ALA A 38 -11.48 -5.21 9.22
CA ALA A 38 -12.40 -5.44 8.12
C ALA A 38 -12.04 -4.52 6.93
N LEU A 39 -11.31 -5.08 5.98
CA LEU A 39 -10.97 -4.49 4.68
C LEU A 39 -11.16 -5.60 3.63
N PRO A 40 -11.95 -5.39 2.56
CA PRO A 40 -12.11 -6.40 1.50
C PRO A 40 -10.79 -6.60 0.77
N GLU A 41 -10.56 -7.77 0.17
CA GLU A 41 -9.41 -7.92 -0.72
C GLU A 41 -9.57 -7.03 -1.97
N PRO A 42 -8.48 -6.43 -2.48
CA PRO A 42 -8.55 -5.60 -3.67
C PRO A 42 -8.85 -6.48 -4.90
N PRO A 43 -9.62 -5.97 -5.88
CA PRO A 43 -9.92 -6.71 -7.10
C PRO A 43 -8.68 -7.12 -7.91
N ASN A 44 -8.82 -8.13 -8.77
CA ASN A 44 -7.76 -8.49 -9.71
C ASN A 44 -7.41 -7.31 -10.62
N ALA A 45 -6.11 -7.19 -10.95
CA ALA A 45 -5.58 -6.12 -11.79
C ALA A 45 -5.91 -4.69 -11.30
N SER A 46 -6.11 -4.53 -9.99
CA SER A 46 -6.30 -3.22 -9.37
C SER A 46 -5.01 -2.71 -8.70
N LEU A 47 -4.98 -1.41 -8.41
CA LEU A 47 -3.87 -0.71 -7.77
C LEU A 47 -4.25 -0.29 -6.34
N THR A 48 -3.35 -0.55 -5.41
CA THR A 48 -3.36 0.06 -4.07
C THR A 48 -2.14 0.97 -3.96
N LYS A 49 -2.37 2.24 -3.64
CA LYS A 49 -1.33 3.27 -3.56
C LYS A 49 -1.17 3.75 -2.13
N THR A 50 0.04 3.65 -1.61
CA THR A 50 0.42 4.16 -0.30
C THR A 50 1.56 5.16 -0.42
N ALA A 51 1.71 6.02 0.59
CA ALA A 51 2.83 6.95 0.68
C ALA A 51 3.31 7.07 2.13
N ILE A 52 4.58 7.38 2.30
CA ILE A 52 5.18 7.75 3.58
C ILE A 52 5.81 9.12 3.41
N ASP A 53 5.46 10.06 4.29
CA ASP A 53 6.20 11.32 4.41
C ASP A 53 7.52 11.03 5.15
N PRO A 54 8.69 11.17 4.51
CA PRO A 54 9.96 10.84 5.13
C PRO A 54 10.34 11.81 6.25
N ALA A 55 9.83 13.04 6.26
CA ALA A 55 10.14 14.04 7.27
C ALA A 55 9.37 13.80 8.58
N THR A 56 8.12 13.36 8.47
CA THR A 56 7.24 13.15 9.63
C THR A 56 7.01 11.68 9.99
N GLY A 57 7.38 10.76 9.10
CA GLY A 57 7.09 9.33 9.20
C GLY A 57 5.60 9.00 9.03
N ARG A 58 4.75 9.98 8.70
CA ARG A 58 3.31 9.78 8.52
C ARG A 58 3.05 8.91 7.29
N ARG A 59 2.09 8.01 7.43
CA ARG A 59 1.76 7.00 6.42
C ARG A 59 0.35 7.22 5.93
N TYR A 60 0.17 7.10 4.61
CA TYR A 60 -1.06 7.41 3.93
C TYR A 60 -1.47 6.26 3.02
N LEU A 61 -2.76 5.93 3.03
CA LEU A 61 -3.40 5.13 2.00
C LEU A 61 -4.07 6.11 1.04
N LEU A 62 -3.47 6.30 -0.13
CA LEU A 62 -3.93 7.26 -1.14
C LEU A 62 -5.03 6.65 -2.02
N GLY A 63 -5.02 5.32 -2.18
CA GLY A 63 -6.01 4.62 -2.95
C GLY A 63 -5.99 3.12 -2.68
N TYR A 64 -7.15 2.47 -2.78
CA TYR A 64 -7.30 1.06 -2.47
C TYR A 64 -8.15 0.36 -3.53
N GLY A 65 -7.60 -0.65 -4.20
CA GLY A 65 -8.32 -1.42 -5.21
C GLY A 65 -8.80 -0.61 -6.42
N ILE A 66 -8.03 0.42 -6.83
CA ILE A 66 -8.36 1.27 -7.97
C ILE A 66 -8.23 0.46 -9.26
N LEU A 67 -9.29 0.42 -10.07
CA LEU A 67 -9.26 -0.23 -11.38
C LEU A 67 -8.67 0.70 -12.44
N PRO A 68 -8.01 0.15 -13.48
CA PRO A 68 -7.55 0.94 -14.62
C PRO A 68 -8.72 1.71 -15.25
N GLY A 69 -8.59 3.04 -15.37
CA GLY A 69 -9.64 3.91 -15.91
C GLY A 69 -10.69 4.39 -14.88
N GLY A 70 -10.51 4.09 -13.59
CA GLY A 70 -11.28 4.74 -12.52
C GLY A 70 -10.82 6.20 -12.28
N PRO A 71 -11.63 7.02 -11.59
CA PRO A 71 -11.22 8.38 -11.21
C PRO A 71 -9.99 8.33 -10.29
N GLU A 72 -8.99 9.16 -10.59
CA GLU A 72 -7.76 9.33 -9.80
C GLU A 72 -7.99 10.06 -8.48
#